data_AF-Q9VN88-F1
#
_entry.id   AF-Q9VN88-F1
#
_cell.length_a   1.000
_cell.length_b   1.000
_cell.length_c   1.000
_cell.angle_alpha   90.00
_cell.angle_beta   90.00
_cell.angle_gamma   90.00
#
_symmetry.space_group_name_H-M   'P 1'
#
loop_
_entity.id
_entity.type
_entity.pdbx_description
1 polymer ?
#
loop_
_entity_poly.entity_id
_entity_poly.type
_entity_poly.pdbx_seq_one_letter_code
_entity_poly.pdbx_strand_id
1 'polypeptide(L)'
;MYQEYLYQLRATITPMCHEELKELLNDDDKLDEKVDEVLQVLRTQKTSVFEDNRSRAERNIEREPQIIELRGQLAELSEDGRTRCSSVQEKLSQLKEKSGGVGLETALALLQTAASESEEQTEEMVKKFNDSDIGVEDFLDAFLPIRRTMHLRRLKAEKMQELMRKQRQGPGPNTSLPAYGNVPSSGFYPASGGSAPYPIMGPLMPMPPPSRPY
;
A
#
# COMPACT_ATOMS: atom_id res chain seq x y z
N MET A 1 17.77 -45.32 7.54
CA MET A 1 18.11 -44.61 8.78
C MET A 1 19.16 -45.37 9.61
N TYR A 2 19.08 -46.69 9.75
CA TYR A 2 20.04 -47.47 10.56
C TYR A 2 21.45 -47.63 9.98
N GLN A 3 21.65 -47.35 8.69
CA GLN A 3 22.89 -47.60 7.97
C GLN A 3 24.07 -46.75 8.49
N GLU A 4 23.79 -45.53 8.95
CA GLU A 4 24.76 -44.66 9.63
C GLU A 4 25.27 -45.30 10.94
N TYR A 5 24.36 -45.83 11.76
CA TYR A 5 24.73 -46.49 13.02
C TYR A 5 25.49 -47.80 12.78
N LEU A 6 25.10 -48.57 11.76
CA LEU A 6 25.85 -49.75 11.35
C LEU A 6 27.25 -49.40 10.83
N TYR A 7 27.38 -48.27 10.12
CA TYR A 7 28.69 -47.79 9.69
C TYR A 7 29.56 -47.35 10.88
N GLN A 8 28.98 -46.64 11.87
CA GLN A 8 29.64 -46.28 13.12
C GLN A 8 30.06 -47.52 13.92
N LEU A 9 29.20 -48.52 14.02
CA LEU A 9 29.51 -49.80 14.67
C LEU A 9 30.64 -50.53 13.92
N ARG A 10 30.58 -50.58 12.58
CA ARG A 10 31.67 -51.15 11.79
C ARG A 10 32.99 -50.41 12.01
N ALA A 11 32.95 -49.08 12.09
CA ALA A 11 34.13 -48.25 12.31
C ALA A 11 34.76 -48.48 13.69
N THR A 12 33.96 -48.77 14.72
CA THR A 12 34.46 -49.10 16.08
C THR A 12 34.99 -50.53 16.18
N ILE A 13 34.43 -51.48 15.41
CA ILE A 13 34.85 -52.90 15.43
C ILE A 13 36.08 -53.17 14.54
N THR A 14 36.21 -52.49 13.40
CA THR A 14 37.29 -52.74 12.42
C THR A 14 38.74 -52.67 12.97
N PRO A 15 39.09 -51.75 13.90
CA PRO A 15 40.45 -51.68 14.44
C PRO A 15 40.75 -52.67 15.59
N MET A 16 39.77 -53.45 16.05
CA MET A 16 39.94 -54.37 17.20
C MET A 16 40.85 -55.56 16.84
N CYS A 17 41.66 -56.01 17.79
CA CYS A 17 42.58 -57.13 17.57
C CYS A 17 41.84 -58.48 17.58
N HIS A 18 42.51 -59.55 17.13
CA HIS A 18 41.89 -60.86 17.01
C HIS A 18 41.33 -61.40 18.34
N GLU A 19 42.03 -61.17 19.46
CA GLU A 19 41.53 -61.55 20.79
C GLU A 19 40.25 -60.80 21.15
N GLU A 20 40.21 -59.47 20.95
CA GLU A 20 39.04 -58.61 21.23
C GLU A 20 37.84 -59.00 20.38
N LEU A 21 38.03 -59.28 19.09
CA LEU A 21 36.97 -59.71 18.19
C LEU A 21 36.40 -61.08 18.60
N LYS A 22 37.27 -61.99 19.04
CA LYS A 22 36.84 -63.31 19.52
C LYS A 22 36.09 -63.19 20.83
N GLU A 23 36.48 -62.27 21.69
CA GLU A 23 35.77 -61.98 22.93
C GLU A 23 34.39 -61.39 22.63
N LEU A 24 34.31 -60.39 21.75
CA LEU A 24 33.05 -59.78 21.30
C LEU A 24 32.10 -60.78 20.63
N LEU A 25 32.64 -61.80 19.95
CA LEU A 25 31.85 -62.85 19.30
C LEU A 25 31.30 -63.90 20.29
N ASN A 26 31.98 -64.11 21.42
CA ASN A 26 31.61 -65.13 22.40
C ASN A 26 30.89 -64.56 23.63
N ASP A 27 30.80 -63.23 23.73
CA ASP A 27 30.19 -62.51 24.84
C ASP A 27 29.16 -61.52 24.30
N ASP A 28 27.89 -61.96 24.25
CA ASP A 28 26.77 -61.15 23.77
C ASP A 28 26.62 -59.84 24.58
N ASP A 29 26.98 -59.84 25.87
CA ASP A 29 26.90 -58.64 26.72
C ASP A 29 27.88 -57.56 26.25
N LYS A 30 29.07 -57.96 25.77
CA LYS A 30 30.06 -57.02 25.19
C LYS A 30 29.61 -56.47 23.84
N LEU A 31 28.94 -57.30 23.03
CA LEU A 31 28.38 -56.85 21.77
C LEU A 31 27.26 -55.83 22.00
N ASP A 32 26.39 -56.09 22.97
CA ASP A 32 25.33 -55.17 23.39
C ASP A 32 25.92 -53.85 23.92
N GLU A 33 27.01 -53.87 24.68
CA GLU A 33 27.71 -52.66 25.13
C GLU A 33 28.22 -51.81 23.95
N LYS A 34 28.77 -52.45 22.91
CA LYS A 34 29.20 -51.74 21.69
C LYS A 34 28.04 -51.14 20.90
N VAL A 35 26.93 -51.87 20.81
CA VAL A 35 25.69 -51.34 20.21
C VAL A 35 25.16 -50.17 21.03
N ASP A 36 25.17 -50.28 22.35
CA ASP A 36 24.73 -49.22 23.25
C ASP A 36 25.59 -47.97 23.12
N GLU A 37 26.91 -48.09 22.94
CA GLU A 37 27.82 -46.97 22.67
C GLU A 37 27.39 -46.18 21.42
N VAL A 38 27.09 -46.87 20.32
CA VAL A 38 26.59 -46.24 19.08
C VAL A 38 25.20 -45.63 19.30
N LEU A 39 24.33 -46.31 20.05
CA LEU A 39 23.01 -45.79 20.39
C LEU A 39 23.06 -44.61 21.37
N GLN A 40 24.11 -44.44 22.19
CA GLN A 40 24.30 -43.25 23.03
C GLN A 40 24.40 -41.97 22.19
N VAL A 41 25.02 -42.03 21.01
CA VAL A 41 25.07 -40.88 20.07
C VAL A 41 23.66 -40.49 19.64
N LEU A 42 22.81 -41.48 19.32
CA LEU A 42 21.41 -41.23 18.99
C LEU A 42 20.63 -40.69 20.18
N ARG A 43 20.85 -41.22 21.39
CA ARG A 43 20.20 -40.74 22.62
C ARG A 43 20.58 -39.28 22.93
N THR A 44 21.86 -38.92 22.79
CA THR A 44 22.33 -37.54 23.00
C THR A 44 21.79 -36.59 21.93
N GLN A 45 21.80 -36.98 20.65
CA GLN A 45 21.20 -36.20 19.56
C GLN A 45 19.70 -36.00 19.78
N LYS A 46 18.98 -37.06 20.20
CA LYS A 46 17.56 -36.99 20.56
C LYS A 46 17.33 -35.95 21.66
N THR A 47 18.09 -36.01 22.76
CA THR A 47 17.98 -35.06 23.87
C THR A 47 18.25 -33.63 23.40
N SER A 48 19.31 -33.41 22.61
CA SER A 48 19.62 -32.09 22.04
C SER A 48 18.47 -31.53 21.19
N VAL A 49 17.85 -32.35 20.33
CA VAL A 49 16.70 -31.92 19.51
C VAL A 49 15.48 -31.60 20.39
N PHE A 50 15.24 -32.35 21.47
CA PHE A 50 14.16 -32.05 22.41
C PHE A 50 14.42 -30.76 23.19
N GLU A 51 15.64 -30.53 23.65
CA GLU A 51 16.05 -29.29 24.32
C GLU A 51 15.92 -28.08 23.39
N ASP A 52 16.38 -28.21 22.14
CA ASP A 52 16.24 -27.18 21.11
C ASP A 52 14.77 -26.90 20.77
N ASN A 53 13.95 -27.94 20.60
CA ASN A 53 12.52 -27.80 20.34
C ASN A 53 11.82 -27.10 21.50
N ARG A 54 12.13 -27.51 22.73
CA ARG A 54 11.61 -26.89 23.96
C ARG A 54 11.99 -25.41 24.04
N SER A 55 13.27 -25.07 23.86
CA SER A 55 13.75 -23.68 23.85
C SER A 55 13.04 -22.84 22.78
N ARG A 56 12.80 -23.40 21.59
CA ARG A 56 12.07 -22.72 20.51
C ARG A 56 10.59 -22.53 20.86
N ALA A 57 9.95 -23.54 21.45
CA ALA A 57 8.55 -23.48 21.87
C ALA A 57 8.35 -22.45 22.99
N GLU A 58 9.21 -22.46 24.02
CA GLU A 58 9.21 -21.48 25.11
C GLU A 58 9.38 -20.06 24.57
N ARG A 59 10.40 -19.82 23.71
CA ARG A 59 10.57 -18.50 23.05
C ARG A 59 9.40 -18.09 22.16
N ASN A 60 8.69 -19.04 21.55
CA ASN A 60 7.52 -18.73 20.74
C ASN A 60 6.34 -18.29 21.62
N ILE A 61 6.08 -19.03 22.71
CA ILE A 61 5.06 -18.70 23.71
C ILE A 61 5.34 -17.35 24.36
N GLU A 62 6.60 -17.05 24.69
CA GLU A 62 7.00 -15.75 25.24
C GLU A 62 6.73 -14.57 24.29
N ARG A 63 6.83 -14.80 22.96
CA ARG A 63 6.64 -13.76 21.94
C ARG A 63 5.20 -13.61 21.47
N GLU A 64 4.37 -14.64 21.64
CA GLU A 64 2.95 -14.62 21.29
C GLU A 64 2.21 -13.38 21.82
N PRO A 65 2.31 -12.97 23.10
CA PRO A 65 1.61 -11.78 23.59
C PRO A 65 2.08 -10.50 22.88
N GLN A 66 3.38 -10.36 22.63
CA GLN A 66 3.92 -9.21 21.92
C GLN A 66 3.41 -9.16 20.46
N ILE A 67 3.29 -10.31 19.80
CA ILE A 67 2.74 -10.40 18.44
C ILE A 67 1.26 -10.03 18.43
N ILE A 68 0.47 -10.49 19.40
CA ILE A 68 -0.95 -10.16 19.53
C ILE A 68 -1.13 -8.66 19.74
N GLU A 69 -0.33 -8.05 20.64
CA GLU A 69 -0.35 -6.61 20.90
C GLU A 69 -0.03 -5.81 19.64
N LEU A 70 1.07 -6.13 18.96
CA LEU A 70 1.48 -5.45 17.73
C LEU A 70 0.46 -5.60 16.59
N ARG A 71 -0.18 -6.77 16.48
CA ARG A 71 -1.28 -6.99 15.53
C ARG A 71 -2.49 -6.13 15.86
N GLY A 72 -2.83 -5.96 17.14
CA GLY A 72 -3.87 -5.06 17.61
C GLY A 72 -3.59 -3.61 17.23
N GLN A 73 -2.38 -3.13 17.55
CA GLN A 73 -1.94 -1.77 17.20
C GLN A 73 -1.95 -1.53 15.68
N LEU A 74 -1.52 -2.51 14.88
CA LEU A 74 -1.57 -2.43 13.43
C LEU A 74 -3.01 -2.36 12.92
N ALA A 75 -3.93 -3.14 13.50
CA ALA A 75 -5.34 -3.11 13.14
C ALA A 75 -5.96 -1.75 13.43
N GLU A 76 -5.72 -1.19 14.61
CA GLU A 76 -6.18 0.15 15.01
C GLU A 76 -5.64 1.23 14.07
N LEU A 77 -4.33 1.24 13.80
CA LEU A 77 -3.71 2.20 12.88
C LEU A 77 -4.27 2.07 11.45
N SER A 78 -4.55 0.84 11.00
CA SER A 78 -5.13 0.59 9.69
C SER A 78 -6.58 1.09 9.58
N GLU A 79 -7.35 0.97 10.66
CA GLU A 79 -8.71 1.49 10.76
C GLU A 79 -8.71 3.02 10.78
N ASP A 80 -7.83 3.64 11.56
CA ASP A 80 -7.60 5.09 11.56
C ASP A 80 -7.19 5.63 10.19
N GLY A 81 -6.29 4.93 9.50
CA GLY A 81 -5.90 5.26 8.13
C GLY A 81 -7.09 5.20 7.16
N ARG A 82 -7.93 4.17 7.30
CA ARG A 82 -9.14 3.98 6.48
C ARG A 82 -10.18 5.07 6.73
N THR A 83 -10.48 5.40 7.99
CA THR A 83 -11.45 6.44 8.35
C THR A 83 -11.02 7.82 7.85
N ARG A 84 -9.73 8.16 8.01
CA ARG A 84 -9.15 9.41 7.47
C ARG A 84 -9.21 9.46 5.96
N CYS A 85 -8.87 8.36 5.27
CA CYS A 85 -8.96 8.26 3.82
C CYS A 85 -10.40 8.48 3.33
N SER A 86 -11.37 7.81 3.96
CA SER A 86 -12.80 8.02 3.69
C SER A 86 -13.24 9.46 3.93
N SER A 87 -12.82 10.09 5.02
CA SER A 87 -13.16 11.51 5.28
C SER A 87 -12.56 12.45 4.22
N VAL A 88 -11.32 12.20 3.76
CA VAL A 88 -10.70 12.99 2.69
C VAL A 88 -11.46 12.80 1.37
N GLN A 89 -11.81 11.57 1.03
CA GLN A 89 -12.58 11.28 -0.17
C GLN A 89 -13.96 11.95 -0.14
N GLU A 90 -14.66 11.91 1.01
CA GLU A 90 -15.92 12.60 1.20
C GLU A 90 -15.77 14.12 1.01
N LYS A 91 -14.76 14.74 1.62
CA LYS A 91 -14.48 16.17 1.47
C LYS A 91 -14.13 16.54 0.02
N LEU A 92 -13.38 15.69 -0.68
CA LEU A 92 -13.09 15.88 -2.10
C LEU A 92 -14.35 15.78 -2.97
N SER A 93 -15.25 14.84 -2.67
CA SER A 93 -16.55 14.74 -3.36
C SER A 93 -17.42 15.98 -3.10
N GLN A 94 -17.56 16.42 -1.84
CA GLN A 94 -18.28 17.64 -1.49
C GLN A 94 -17.69 18.89 -2.16
N LEU A 95 -16.35 18.96 -2.29
CA LEU A 95 -15.70 20.06 -3.01
C LEU A 95 -16.03 20.04 -4.50
N LYS A 96 -16.04 18.85 -5.13
CA LYS A 96 -16.44 18.69 -6.53
C LYS A 96 -17.90 19.09 -6.77
N GLU A 97 -18.80 18.67 -5.89
CA GLU A 97 -20.22 19.05 -5.92
C GLU A 97 -20.41 20.57 -5.78
N LYS A 98 -19.76 21.19 -4.79
CA LYS A 98 -19.83 22.65 -4.57
C LYS A 98 -19.22 23.46 -5.71
N SER A 99 -18.19 22.92 -6.38
CA SER A 99 -17.62 23.52 -7.59
C SER A 99 -18.51 23.35 -8.83
N GLY A 100 -19.67 22.67 -8.70
CA GLY A 100 -20.60 22.41 -9.80
C GLY A 100 -20.02 21.53 -10.91
N GLY A 101 -18.88 20.86 -10.65
CA GLY A 101 -18.11 20.15 -11.69
C GLY A 101 -17.50 21.05 -12.77
N VAL A 102 -17.70 22.37 -12.72
CA VAL A 102 -17.18 23.30 -13.72
C VAL A 102 -15.78 23.71 -13.31
N GLY A 103 -14.77 23.15 -13.97
CA GLY A 103 -13.40 23.61 -13.80
C GLY A 103 -13.28 25.09 -14.14
N LEU A 104 -12.32 25.80 -13.53
CA LEU A 104 -12.09 27.22 -13.79
C LEU A 104 -11.93 27.52 -15.29
N GLU A 105 -11.24 26.65 -16.03
CA GLU A 105 -11.10 26.75 -17.49
C GLU A 105 -12.45 26.65 -18.21
N THR A 106 -13.32 25.74 -17.79
CA THR A 106 -14.66 25.59 -18.37
C THR A 106 -15.53 26.82 -18.09
N ALA A 107 -15.49 27.36 -16.87
CA ALA A 107 -16.21 28.58 -16.51
C ALA A 107 -15.72 29.80 -17.29
N LEU A 108 -14.40 29.92 -17.51
CA LEU A 108 -13.81 30.96 -18.34
C LEU A 108 -14.26 30.84 -19.79
N ALA A 109 -14.24 29.63 -20.37
CA ALA A 109 -14.69 29.38 -21.73
C ALA A 109 -16.17 29.76 -21.90
N LEU A 110 -17.06 29.33 -20.99
CA LEU A 110 -18.48 29.69 -21.01
C LEU A 110 -18.70 31.21 -20.94
N LEU A 111 -17.90 31.91 -20.12
CA LEU A 111 -18.00 33.36 -19.98
C LEU A 111 -17.53 34.10 -21.24
N GLN A 112 -16.49 33.60 -21.91
CA GLN A 112 -16.03 34.12 -23.20
C GLN A 112 -17.06 33.88 -24.29
N THR A 113 -17.62 32.66 -24.40
CA THR A 113 -18.71 32.34 -25.32
C THR A 113 -19.90 33.28 -25.11
N ALA A 114 -20.37 33.46 -23.87
CA ALA A 114 -21.47 34.37 -23.57
C ALA A 114 -21.16 35.84 -23.89
N ALA A 115 -19.89 36.26 -23.80
CA ALA A 115 -19.47 37.59 -24.23
C ALA A 115 -19.55 37.73 -25.76
N SER A 116 -19.06 36.73 -26.51
CA SER A 116 -19.14 36.68 -27.97
C SER A 116 -20.57 36.62 -28.50
N GLU A 117 -21.45 35.83 -27.87
CA GLU A 117 -22.88 35.80 -28.21
C GLU A 117 -23.55 37.17 -28.03
N SER A 118 -23.16 37.90 -26.99
CA SER A 118 -23.67 39.26 -26.76
C SER A 118 -23.12 40.27 -27.78
N GLU A 119 -21.89 40.06 -28.23
CA GLU A 119 -21.27 40.86 -29.28
C GLU A 119 -22.01 40.67 -30.61
N GLU A 120 -22.24 39.42 -31.00
CA GLU A 120 -23.04 39.05 -32.19
C GLU A 120 -24.45 39.65 -32.14
N GLN A 121 -25.14 39.56 -30.99
CA GLN A 121 -26.45 40.21 -30.80
C GLN A 121 -26.39 41.72 -31.06
N THR A 122 -25.37 42.41 -30.53
CA THR A 122 -25.23 43.86 -30.76
C THR A 122 -24.89 44.18 -32.21
N GLU A 123 -24.14 43.32 -32.91
CA GLU A 123 -23.85 43.49 -34.34
C GLU A 123 -25.11 43.30 -35.20
N GLU A 124 -25.97 42.35 -34.86
CA GLU A 124 -27.27 42.16 -35.54
C GLU A 124 -28.18 43.38 -35.36
N MET A 125 -28.22 43.96 -34.16
CA MET A 125 -28.96 45.20 -33.90
C MET A 125 -28.42 46.38 -34.70
N VAL A 126 -27.10 46.52 -34.80
CA VAL A 126 -26.47 47.58 -35.61
C VAL A 126 -26.81 47.41 -37.09
N LYS A 127 -26.87 46.17 -37.60
CA LYS A 127 -27.34 45.90 -38.97
C LYS A 127 -28.79 46.33 -39.17
N LYS A 128 -29.71 45.92 -38.30
CA LYS A 128 -31.13 46.34 -38.33
C LYS A 128 -31.29 47.86 -38.27
N PHE A 129 -30.47 48.54 -37.48
CA PHE A 129 -30.47 50.00 -37.40
C PHE A 129 -29.99 50.66 -38.71
N ASN A 130 -28.93 50.14 -39.33
CA ASN A 130 -28.43 50.62 -40.62
C ASN A 130 -29.42 50.36 -41.77
N ASP A 131 -30.15 49.26 -41.71
CA ASP A 131 -31.21 48.89 -42.67
C ASP A 131 -32.53 49.66 -42.42
N SER A 132 -32.56 50.53 -41.40
CA SER A 132 -33.73 51.33 -40.98
C SER A 132 -34.94 50.49 -40.51
N ASP A 133 -34.71 49.27 -40.04
CA ASP A 133 -35.74 48.37 -39.49
C ASP A 133 -36.15 48.72 -38.05
N ILE A 134 -35.32 49.48 -37.33
CA ILE A 134 -35.55 49.87 -35.93
C ILE A 134 -35.33 51.37 -35.76
N GLY A 135 -36.22 52.02 -35.00
CA GLY A 135 -36.11 53.44 -34.67
C GLY A 135 -34.92 53.73 -33.74
N VAL A 136 -34.49 55.00 -33.68
CA VAL A 136 -33.34 55.43 -32.86
C VAL A 136 -33.56 55.12 -31.37
N GLU A 137 -34.74 55.47 -30.84
CA GLU A 137 -35.06 55.25 -29.42
C GLU A 137 -35.09 53.74 -29.07
N ASP A 138 -35.79 52.93 -29.87
CA ASP A 138 -35.85 51.47 -29.69
C ASP A 138 -34.46 50.81 -29.78
N PHE A 139 -33.62 51.29 -30.71
CA PHE A 139 -32.24 50.84 -30.84
C PHE A 139 -31.45 51.14 -29.56
N LEU A 140 -31.49 52.38 -29.06
CA LEU A 140 -30.73 52.77 -27.88
C LEU A 140 -31.18 52.02 -26.62
N ASP A 141 -32.48 51.85 -26.44
CA ASP A 141 -33.08 51.15 -25.29
C ASP A 141 -32.65 49.68 -25.20
N ALA A 142 -32.52 49.00 -26.35
CA ALA A 142 -32.08 47.61 -26.38
C ALA A 142 -30.54 47.47 -26.51
N PHE A 143 -29.84 48.37 -27.21
CA PHE A 143 -28.42 48.23 -27.52
C PHE A 143 -27.54 48.52 -26.31
N LEU A 144 -27.82 49.60 -25.57
CA LEU A 144 -27.04 50.01 -24.42
C LEU A 144 -26.97 48.95 -23.30
N PRO A 145 -28.07 48.31 -22.87
CA PRO A 145 -28.00 47.28 -21.81
C PRO A 145 -27.24 46.02 -22.26
N ILE A 146 -27.38 45.59 -23.51
CA ILE A 146 -26.66 44.42 -24.05
C ILE A 146 -25.17 44.74 -24.16
N ARG A 147 -24.80 45.90 -24.70
CA ARG A 147 -23.40 46.33 -24.80
C ARG A 147 -22.75 46.48 -23.41
N ARG A 148 -23.47 47.03 -22.43
CA ARG A 148 -23.02 47.07 -21.02
C ARG A 148 -22.76 45.67 -20.47
N THR A 149 -23.68 44.74 -20.71
CA THR A 149 -23.54 43.35 -20.23
C THR A 149 -22.36 42.64 -20.89
N MET A 150 -22.18 42.79 -22.20
CA MET A 150 -21.05 42.24 -22.95
C MET A 150 -19.71 42.75 -22.42
N HIS A 151 -19.53 44.07 -22.26
CA HIS A 151 -18.29 44.64 -21.73
C HIS A 151 -18.00 44.14 -20.31
N LEU A 152 -19.04 43.98 -19.48
CA LEU A 152 -18.91 43.42 -18.13
C LEU A 152 -18.47 41.95 -18.17
N ARG A 153 -19.05 41.12 -19.06
CA ARG A 153 -18.64 39.72 -19.26
C ARG A 153 -17.18 39.62 -19.73
N ARG A 154 -16.78 40.45 -20.71
CA ARG A 154 -15.40 40.52 -21.21
C ARG A 154 -14.42 40.92 -20.11
N LEU A 155 -14.73 41.96 -19.33
CA LEU A 155 -13.89 42.38 -18.20
C LEU A 155 -13.76 41.27 -17.15
N LYS A 156 -14.86 40.56 -16.83
CA LYS A 156 -14.82 39.42 -15.91
C LYS A 156 -13.97 38.27 -16.45
N ALA A 157 -14.05 37.97 -17.75
CA ALA A 157 -13.25 36.93 -18.39
C ALA A 157 -11.75 37.27 -18.36
N GLU A 158 -11.38 38.49 -18.72
CA GLU A 158 -10.01 38.99 -18.64
C GLU A 158 -9.47 38.93 -17.20
N LYS A 159 -10.30 39.35 -16.22
CA LYS A 159 -9.92 39.30 -14.82
C LYS A 159 -9.75 37.87 -14.31
N MET A 160 -10.63 36.96 -14.70
CA MET A 160 -10.55 35.55 -14.36
C MET A 160 -9.27 34.91 -14.93
N GLN A 161 -8.94 35.22 -16.19
CA GLN A 161 -7.70 34.79 -16.84
C GLN A 161 -6.45 35.29 -16.09
N GLU A 162 -6.45 36.56 -15.65
CA GLU A 162 -5.37 37.14 -14.85
C GLU A 162 -5.19 36.39 -13.51
N LEU A 163 -6.29 36.09 -12.81
CA LEU A 163 -6.28 35.36 -11.54
C LEU A 163 -5.76 33.92 -11.72
N MET A 164 -6.19 33.23 -12.78
CA MET A 164 -5.73 31.88 -13.11
C MET A 164 -4.23 31.86 -13.43
N ARG A 165 -3.72 32.90 -14.12
CA ARG A 165 -2.28 33.06 -14.37
C ARG A 165 -1.49 33.26 -13.06
N LYS A 166 -2.01 34.08 -12.14
CA LYS A 166 -1.39 34.30 -10.81
C LYS A 166 -1.38 33.02 -9.98
N GLN A 167 -2.44 32.23 -10.02
CA GLN A 167 -2.51 30.94 -9.30
C GLN A 167 -1.46 29.95 -9.83
N ARG A 168 -1.24 29.89 -11.14
CA ARG A 168 -0.21 29.03 -11.75
C ARG A 168 1.22 29.47 -11.44
N GLN A 169 1.43 30.75 -11.16
CA GLN A 169 2.76 31.30 -10.86
C GLN A 169 3.23 31.01 -9.43
N GLY A 170 2.36 30.45 -8.57
CA GLY A 170 2.69 30.09 -7.19
C GLY A 170 3.17 31.28 -6.35
N PRO A 171 3.40 31.10 -5.04
CA PRO A 171 4.24 32.04 -4.31
C PRO A 171 5.61 32.00 -4.97
N GLY A 172 6.15 33.16 -5.36
CA GLY A 172 7.55 33.27 -5.79
C GLY A 172 8.48 32.61 -4.76
N PRO A 173 9.66 32.12 -5.18
CA PRO A 173 10.56 31.34 -4.33
C PRO A 173 11.17 32.23 -3.25
N ASN A 174 10.42 32.58 -2.21
CA ASN A 174 10.87 33.43 -1.10
C ASN A 174 9.98 33.32 0.16
N THR A 175 9.30 32.18 0.35
CA THR A 175 8.80 31.81 1.68
C THR A 175 9.35 30.43 2.04
N SER A 176 10.36 30.49 2.89
CA SER A 176 11.02 29.39 3.59
C SER A 176 10.01 28.59 4.42
N LEU A 177 9.36 27.61 3.81
CA LEU A 177 8.80 26.48 4.53
C LEU A 177 9.95 25.52 4.86
N PRO A 178 10.10 25.07 6.12
CA PRO A 178 11.11 24.10 6.45
C PRO A 178 10.78 22.82 5.68
N ALA A 179 11.73 22.36 4.87
CA ALA A 179 11.73 21.04 4.27
C ALA A 179 11.82 20.00 5.40
N TYR A 180 10.70 19.73 6.07
CA TYR A 180 10.56 18.57 6.91
C TYR A 180 10.42 17.35 6.00
N GLY A 181 11.38 16.45 6.14
CA GLY A 181 11.14 15.03 5.88
C GLY A 181 11.45 14.59 4.46
N ASN A 182 12.74 14.50 4.18
CA ASN A 182 13.29 13.46 3.32
C ASN A 182 12.89 12.08 3.90
N VAL A 183 11.66 11.64 3.65
CA VAL A 183 11.25 10.26 3.89
C VAL A 183 11.70 9.46 2.66
N PRO A 184 12.62 8.49 2.80
CA PRO A 184 12.88 7.57 1.72
C PRO A 184 11.56 6.87 1.43
N SER A 185 11.08 7.04 0.20
CA SER A 185 9.96 6.28 -0.36
C SER A 185 10.37 4.82 -0.43
N SER A 186 10.27 4.15 0.72
CA SER A 186 10.22 2.71 0.86
C SER A 186 8.88 2.29 0.26
N GLY A 187 8.90 2.01 -1.04
CA GLY A 187 7.77 1.48 -1.78
C GLY A 187 7.32 0.14 -1.20
N PHE A 188 6.35 0.21 -0.29
CA PHE A 188 5.63 -0.93 0.28
C PHE A 188 4.46 -1.32 -0.64
N TYR A 189 4.75 -1.58 -1.91
CA TYR A 189 3.82 -2.25 -2.83
C TYR A 189 4.65 -3.14 -3.75
N PRO A 190 4.52 -4.48 -3.68
CA PRO A 190 5.08 -5.31 -4.73
C PRO A 190 4.25 -5.08 -5.99
N ALA A 191 4.87 -4.40 -6.94
CA ALA A 191 4.38 -4.32 -8.31
C ALA A 191 4.18 -5.75 -8.83
N SER A 192 2.98 -5.99 -9.35
CA SER A 192 2.61 -7.13 -10.17
C SER A 192 3.68 -7.43 -11.22
N GLY A 193 4.43 -8.51 -11.03
CA GLY A 193 5.37 -9.03 -12.04
C GLY A 193 6.65 -9.58 -11.42
N GLY A 194 6.66 -10.86 -11.05
CA GLY A 194 7.88 -11.56 -10.66
C GLY A 194 7.63 -12.73 -9.72
N SER A 195 7.78 -13.94 -10.25
CA SER A 195 7.83 -15.19 -9.49
C SER A 195 8.83 -15.09 -8.34
N ALA A 196 8.34 -15.10 -7.09
CA ALA A 196 9.17 -15.34 -5.91
C ALA A 196 8.82 -16.73 -5.34
N PRO A 197 9.82 -17.57 -5.03
CA PRO A 197 9.60 -18.95 -4.62
C PRO A 197 9.08 -19.00 -3.18
N TYR A 198 7.90 -19.57 -2.98
CA TYR A 198 7.40 -19.93 -1.65
C TYR A 198 8.31 -20.98 -1.01
N PRO A 199 8.58 -20.91 0.31
CA PRO A 199 9.24 -22.00 1.01
C PRO A 199 8.33 -23.23 0.99
N ILE A 200 8.70 -24.19 0.16
CA ILE A 200 8.11 -25.51 0.02
C ILE A 200 8.54 -26.37 1.22
N MET A 201 7.54 -26.88 1.94
CA MET A 201 7.53 -28.13 2.73
C MET A 201 8.30 -28.17 4.08
N GLY A 202 7.52 -28.08 5.15
CA GLY A 202 7.79 -28.72 6.45
C GLY A 202 6.46 -29.26 7.02
N PRO A 203 6.44 -30.38 7.77
CA PRO A 203 5.23 -31.15 8.03
C PRO A 203 4.15 -30.35 8.77
N LEU A 204 2.92 -30.38 8.23
CA LEU A 204 1.71 -29.84 8.85
C LEU A 204 1.53 -30.44 10.26
N MET A 205 1.59 -29.60 11.30
CA MET A 205 1.04 -29.95 12.61
C MET A 205 -0.49 -29.88 12.53
N PRO A 206 -1.23 -30.88 13.05
CA PRO A 206 -2.69 -30.86 13.01
C PRO A 206 -3.21 -29.76 13.93
N MET A 207 -4.02 -28.84 13.38
CA MET A 207 -4.79 -27.90 14.17
C MET A 207 -5.89 -28.64 14.96
N PRO A 208 -6.13 -28.28 16.23
CA PRO A 208 -7.26 -28.85 16.98
C PRO A 208 -8.58 -28.33 16.38
N PRO A 209 -9.62 -29.18 16.26
CA PRO A 209 -10.91 -28.74 15.74
C PRO A 209 -11.56 -27.73 16.70
N PRO A 210 -12.26 -26.70 16.17
CA PRO A 210 -12.97 -25.75 17.01
C PRO A 210 -14.07 -26.45 17.81
N SER A 211 -14.14 -26.15 19.11
CA SER A 211 -15.21 -26.55 20.02
C SER A 211 -16.55 -26.05 19.48
N ARG A 212 -17.47 -26.98 19.21
CA ARG A 212 -18.88 -26.64 18.94
C ARG A 212 -19.55 -26.22 20.25
N PRO A 213 -20.28 -25.10 20.31
CA PRO A 213 -21.16 -24.80 21.42
C PRO A 213 -22.37 -25.76 21.42
N TYR A 214 -22.78 -26.17 22.63
CA TYR A 214 -24.09 -26.76 22.91
C TYR A 214 -25.19 -25.69 22.84
#